data_AF-A0A5A8CBK2-F1
#
_entry.id   AF-A0A5A8CBK2-F1
#
_cell.length_a   1.000
_cell.length_b   1.000
_cell.length_c   1.000
_cell.angle_alpha   90.00
_cell.angle_beta   90.00
_cell.angle_gamma   90.00
#
_symmetry.space_group_name_H-M   'P 1'
#
loop_
_entity.id
_entity.type
_entity.pdbx_description
1 polymer ?
#
loop_
_entity_poly.entity_id
_entity_poly.type
_entity_poly.pdbx_seq_one_letter_code
_entity_poly.pdbx_strand_id
1 'polypeptide(L)'
;MAAAADAPSASSGQSLYDRLGVDPKATGEQLRVAYRALALELHPDKAGDHARARFDAVQEAWERLRDEESRRKYDAELLHERSTALRASTQLAAEDCDIDEAEDGSVTLVAPCRCGACFRVPLVDVESAGARGLIVTCTDCSLRAHISDSE
;
A
#
# COMPACT_ATOMS: atom_id res chain seq x y z
N MET A 1 35.28 -0.65 -3.64
CA MET A 1 33.97 -0.08 -4.02
C MET A 1 33.36 -1.00 -5.06
N ALA A 2 32.59 -2.00 -4.64
CA ALA A 2 31.84 -2.90 -5.51
C ALA A 2 30.73 -3.54 -4.68
N ALA A 3 29.50 -3.05 -4.82
CA ALA A 3 28.33 -3.69 -4.25
C ALA A 3 27.70 -4.54 -5.36
N ALA A 4 28.01 -5.84 -5.30
CA ALA A 4 27.37 -6.90 -6.08
C ALA A 4 25.86 -6.89 -5.79
N ALA A 5 25.04 -6.83 -6.84
CA ALA A 5 24.26 -7.97 -7.32
C ALA A 5 23.28 -8.52 -6.26
N ASP A 6 22.05 -8.00 -6.30
CA ASP A 6 20.88 -8.73 -5.82
C ASP A 6 19.83 -8.71 -6.94
N ALA A 7 19.48 -9.90 -7.40
CA ALA A 7 18.40 -10.20 -8.33
C ALA A 7 17.78 -11.52 -7.87
N PRO A 8 16.51 -11.84 -8.19
CA PRO A 8 15.34 -10.98 -8.40
C PRO A 8 14.22 -11.36 -7.41
N SER A 9 13.67 -10.40 -6.67
CA SER A 9 12.43 -10.63 -5.92
C SER A 9 11.24 -10.45 -6.87
N ALA A 10 10.74 -11.57 -7.39
CA ALA A 10 9.55 -11.65 -8.22
C ALA A 10 8.32 -11.12 -7.46
N SER A 11 8.01 -9.84 -7.63
CA SER A 11 6.66 -9.32 -7.44
C SER A 11 5.95 -9.41 -8.78
N SER A 12 5.21 -10.51 -8.94
CA SER A 12 4.20 -10.83 -9.93
C SER A 12 3.85 -9.69 -10.90
N GLY A 13 4.15 -9.93 -12.18
CA GLY A 13 4.19 -8.94 -13.26
C GLY A 13 3.00 -8.01 -13.33
N GLN A 14 3.31 -6.70 -13.21
CA GLN A 14 2.53 -5.50 -13.60
C GLN A 14 2.99 -4.22 -12.88
N SER A 15 3.98 -4.31 -11.97
CA SER A 15 4.49 -3.13 -11.27
C SER A 15 5.33 -2.22 -12.20
N LEU A 16 5.31 -0.91 -11.94
CA LEU A 16 6.09 0.07 -12.71
C LEU A 16 7.60 -0.17 -12.58
N TYR A 17 8.03 -0.70 -11.44
CA TYR A 17 9.42 -1.08 -11.18
C TYR A 17 9.90 -2.21 -12.10
N ASP A 18 9.03 -3.19 -12.40
CA ASP A 18 9.34 -4.29 -13.33
C ASP A 18 9.56 -3.79 -14.76
N ARG A 19 8.79 -2.77 -15.19
CA ARG A 19 8.98 -2.14 -16.51
C ARG A 19 10.33 -1.45 -16.65
N LEU A 20 10.86 -0.93 -15.54
CA LEU A 20 12.20 -0.33 -15.46
C LEU A 20 13.30 -1.36 -15.15
N GLY A 21 12.95 -2.61 -14.87
CA GLY A 21 13.89 -3.66 -14.47
C GLY A 21 14.60 -3.37 -13.14
N VAL A 22 13.95 -2.64 -12.24
CA VAL A 22 14.52 -2.24 -10.94
C VAL A 22 13.75 -2.85 -9.78
N ASP A 23 14.40 -2.98 -8.64
CA ASP A 23 13.76 -3.43 -7.40
C ASP A 23 12.83 -2.33 -6.84
N PRO A 24 11.66 -2.66 -6.25
CA PRO A 24 10.80 -1.68 -5.58
C PRO A 24 11.48 -0.95 -4.40
N LYS A 25 12.57 -1.49 -3.84
CA LYS A 25 13.40 -0.84 -2.82
C LYS A 25 14.52 0.03 -3.42
N ALA A 26 14.63 0.09 -4.74
CA ALA A 26 15.69 0.85 -5.39
C ALA A 26 15.60 2.36 -5.06
N THR A 27 16.76 3.00 -4.96
CA THR A 27 16.85 4.45 -4.70
C THR A 27 16.53 5.25 -5.97
N GLY A 28 16.12 6.51 -5.82
CA GLY A 28 15.85 7.38 -6.98
C GLY A 28 17.04 7.49 -7.95
N GLU A 29 18.27 7.37 -7.44
CA GLU A 29 19.47 7.33 -8.28
C GLU A 29 19.57 6.06 -9.12
N GLN A 30 19.24 4.90 -8.56
CA GLN A 30 19.18 3.63 -9.30
C GLN A 30 18.10 3.67 -10.39
N LEU A 31 16.93 4.25 -10.09
CA LEU A 31 15.87 4.43 -11.10
C LEU A 31 16.35 5.33 -12.26
N ARG A 32 17.06 6.43 -11.96
CA ARG A 32 17.63 7.33 -12.98
C ARG A 32 18.66 6.63 -13.86
N VAL A 33 19.47 5.75 -13.28
CA VAL A 33 20.48 5.00 -14.02
C VAL A 33 19.82 3.95 -14.91
N ALA A 34 18.88 3.18 -14.39
CA ALA A 34 18.14 2.17 -15.16
C ALA A 34 17.34 2.78 -16.31
N TYR A 35 16.62 3.88 -16.07
CA TYR A 35 15.89 4.61 -17.11
C TYR A 35 16.82 5.08 -18.23
N ARG A 36 17.99 5.64 -17.90
CA ARG A 36 18.96 6.09 -18.91
C ARG A 36 19.52 4.94 -19.74
N ALA A 37 19.79 3.79 -19.12
CA ALA A 37 20.24 2.60 -19.84
C ALA A 37 19.16 2.11 -20.82
N LEU A 38 17.93 1.92 -20.34
CA LEU A 38 16.80 1.47 -21.16
C LEU A 38 16.45 2.45 -22.27
N ALA A 39 16.49 3.76 -22.00
CA ALA A 39 16.22 4.79 -23.01
C ALA A 39 17.24 4.77 -24.15
N LEU A 40 18.50 4.42 -23.87
CA LEU A 40 19.55 4.29 -24.89
C LEU A 40 19.41 3.00 -25.71
N GLU A 41 18.94 1.93 -25.09
CA GLU A 41 18.71 0.63 -25.74
C GLU A 41 17.44 0.63 -26.60
N LEU A 42 16.37 1.26 -26.11
CA LEU A 42 15.07 1.34 -26.76
C LEU A 42 14.90 2.59 -27.65
N HIS A 43 15.96 3.38 -27.83
CA HIS A 43 15.90 4.61 -28.62
C HIS A 43 15.47 4.28 -30.07
N PRO A 44 14.46 4.96 -30.63
CA PRO A 44 13.93 4.65 -31.97
C PRO A 44 14.96 4.76 -33.09
N ASP A 45 16.03 5.54 -32.88
CA ASP A 45 17.16 5.63 -33.82
C ASP A 45 17.99 4.32 -33.90
N LYS A 46 18.11 3.59 -32.78
CA LYS A 46 18.89 2.35 -32.71
C LYS A 46 18.05 1.09 -32.87
N ALA A 47 16.86 1.10 -32.28
CA ALA A 47 15.99 -0.06 -32.24
C ALA A 47 14.83 0.05 -33.24
N GLY A 48 14.56 1.20 -33.86
CA GLY A 48 13.45 1.34 -34.81
C GLY A 48 12.06 1.26 -34.17
N ASP A 49 11.02 1.26 -35.00
CA ASP A 49 9.63 1.48 -34.58
C ASP A 49 9.08 0.40 -33.62
N HIS A 50 9.64 -0.81 -33.66
CA HIS A 50 9.23 -1.91 -32.79
C HIS A 50 9.58 -1.70 -31.31
N ALA A 51 10.54 -0.82 -31.00
CA ALA A 51 10.90 -0.47 -29.64
C ALA A 51 10.04 0.66 -29.06
N ARG A 52 9.23 1.35 -29.88
CA ARG A 52 8.41 2.48 -29.45
C ARG A 52 7.46 2.13 -28.32
N ALA A 53 6.70 1.05 -28.47
CA ALA A 53 5.78 0.58 -27.44
C ALA A 53 6.47 0.25 -26.10
N ARG A 54 7.70 -0.25 -26.15
CA ARG A 54 8.50 -0.51 -24.93
C ARG A 54 9.03 0.78 -24.33
N PHE A 55 9.49 1.71 -25.16
CA PHE A 55 9.94 3.03 -24.74
C PHE A 55 8.82 3.82 -24.05
N ASP A 56 7.62 3.82 -24.62
CA ASP A 56 6.43 4.45 -24.03
C ASP A 56 6.10 3.84 -22.66
N ALA A 57 6.15 2.51 -22.53
CA ALA A 57 5.92 1.82 -21.26
C ALA A 57 6.96 2.17 -20.17
N VAL A 58 8.23 2.34 -20.56
CA VAL A 58 9.33 2.76 -19.68
C VAL A 58 9.20 4.22 -19.29
N GLN A 59 8.81 5.10 -20.22
CA GLN A 59 8.54 6.52 -19.94
C GLN A 59 7.40 6.67 -18.93
N GLU A 60 6.28 5.99 -19.13
CA GLU A 60 5.14 6.05 -18.20
C GLU A 60 5.55 5.62 -16.77
N ALA A 61 6.35 4.56 -16.66
CA ALA A 61 6.88 4.10 -15.39
C ALA A 61 7.83 5.12 -14.74
N TRP A 62 8.71 5.73 -15.54
CA TRP A 62 9.63 6.76 -15.08
C TRP A 62 8.88 8.00 -14.59
N GLU A 63 7.86 8.49 -15.30
CA GLU A 63 7.09 9.67 -14.91
C GLU A 63 6.38 9.51 -13.57
N ARG A 64 5.93 8.30 -13.23
CA ARG A 64 5.32 8.03 -11.93
C ARG A 64 6.32 7.79 -10.80
N LEU A 65 7.53 7.31 -11.10
CA LEU A 65 8.53 6.94 -10.08
C LEU A 65 9.68 7.94 -9.92
N ARG A 66 9.83 8.92 -10.83
CA ARG A 66 10.93 9.91 -10.84
C ARG A 66 10.95 10.85 -9.65
N ASP A 67 9.77 11.17 -9.12
CA ASP A 67 9.57 12.11 -8.02
C ASP A 67 9.21 11.32 -6.76
N GLU A 68 9.84 11.67 -5.63
CA GLU A 68 9.64 10.95 -4.38
C GLU A 68 8.18 11.00 -3.92
N GLU A 69 7.48 12.12 -4.17
CA GLU A 69 6.06 12.26 -3.84
C GLU A 69 5.18 11.33 -4.70
N SER A 70 5.42 11.28 -6.01
CA SER A 70 4.68 10.41 -6.94
C SER A 70 4.94 8.93 -6.64
N ARG A 71 6.18 8.59 -6.28
CA ARG A 71 6.55 7.26 -5.81
C ARG A 71 5.82 6.90 -4.52
N ARG A 72 5.81 7.79 -3.52
CA ARG A 72 5.07 7.57 -2.28
C ARG A 72 3.58 7.35 -2.53
N LYS A 73 2.98 8.11 -3.45
CA LYS A 73 1.58 7.92 -3.87
C LYS A 73 1.38 6.55 -4.49
N TYR A 74 2.24 6.15 -5.44
CA TYR A 74 2.18 4.82 -6.06
C TYR A 74 2.36 3.68 -5.06
N ASP A 75 3.34 3.78 -4.15
CA ASP A 75 3.56 2.78 -3.09
C ASP A 75 2.36 2.73 -2.12
N ALA A 76 1.75 3.87 -1.80
CA ALA A 76 0.54 3.93 -0.98
C ALA A 76 -0.68 3.33 -1.69
N GLU A 77 -0.86 3.57 -2.99
CA GLU A 77 -1.89 2.94 -3.83
C GLU A 77 -1.68 1.44 -3.90
N LEU A 78 -0.45 0.96 -4.10
CA LEU A 78 -0.12 -0.47 -4.15
C LEU A 78 -0.41 -1.17 -2.81
N LEU A 79 -0.13 -0.50 -1.69
CA LEU A 79 -0.50 -0.96 -0.35
C LEU A 79 -2.01 -0.91 -0.14
N HIS A 80 -2.68 0.13 -0.65
CA HIS A 80 -4.12 0.25 -0.61
C HIS A 80 -4.77 -0.90 -1.37
N GLU A 81 -4.36 -1.19 -2.60
CA GLU A 81 -4.86 -2.29 -3.43
C GLU A 81 -4.53 -3.66 -2.85
N ARG A 82 -3.30 -3.85 -2.32
CA ARG A 82 -2.96 -5.09 -1.61
C ARG A 82 -3.79 -5.26 -0.33
N SER A 83 -4.16 -4.15 0.31
CA SER A 83 -5.07 -4.15 1.46
C SER A 83 -6.53 -4.35 1.06
N THR A 84 -6.96 -3.87 -0.11
CA THR A 84 -8.33 -4.08 -0.63
C THR A 84 -8.55 -5.52 -1.06
N ALA A 85 -7.53 -6.18 -1.63
CA ALA A 85 -7.56 -7.61 -1.92
C ALA A 85 -7.58 -8.47 -0.64
N LEU A 86 -7.05 -7.95 0.47
CA LEU A 86 -7.15 -8.54 1.82
C LEU A 86 -8.40 -8.07 2.59
N ARG A 87 -9.33 -7.31 1.99
CA ARG A 87 -10.64 -6.98 2.58
C ARG A 87 -11.60 -8.17 2.53
N ALA A 88 -11.15 -9.31 3.04
CA ALA A 88 -12.05 -10.11 3.86
C ALA A 88 -12.10 -9.37 5.20
N SER A 89 -13.22 -8.68 5.44
CA SER A 89 -13.54 -7.93 6.65
C SER A 89 -12.88 -8.54 7.90
N THR A 90 -11.98 -7.81 8.55
CA THR A 90 -11.53 -8.21 9.88
C THR A 90 -12.73 -8.08 10.81
N GLN A 91 -13.23 -9.22 11.25
CA GLN A 91 -14.28 -9.33 12.24
C GLN A 91 -13.57 -9.43 13.59
N LEU A 92 -13.74 -8.41 14.43
CA LEU A 92 -13.18 -8.36 15.77
C LEU A 92 -14.32 -8.54 16.77
N ALA A 93 -14.10 -9.39 17.76
CA ALA A 93 -14.94 -9.40 18.94
C ALA A 93 -14.57 -8.21 19.83
N ALA A 94 -15.53 -7.67 20.57
CA ALA A 94 -15.28 -6.57 21.50
C ALA A 94 -14.22 -6.93 22.56
N GLU A 95 -14.13 -8.21 22.94
CA GLU A 95 -13.15 -8.73 23.90
C GLU A 95 -11.69 -8.73 23.40
N ASP A 96 -11.47 -8.75 22.09
CA ASP A 96 -10.13 -8.68 21.48
C ASP A 96 -9.62 -7.25 21.31
N CYS A 97 -10.41 -6.25 21.70
CA CYS A 97 -10.03 -4.84 21.64
C CYS A 97 -9.46 -4.38 22.99
N ASP A 98 -8.39 -3.57 22.94
CA ASP A 98 -7.89 -2.88 24.13
C ASP A 98 -8.90 -1.84 24.60
N ILE A 99 -9.01 -1.62 25.91
CA ILE A 99 -9.89 -0.60 26.50
C ILE A 99 -9.11 0.67 26.84
N ASP A 100 -9.60 1.81 26.38
CA ASP A 100 -9.13 3.15 26.74
C ASP A 100 -10.23 3.79 27.58
N GLU A 101 -10.00 3.89 28.90
CA GLU A 101 -10.93 4.49 29.86
C GLU A 101 -10.65 5.99 29.97
N ALA A 102 -11.61 6.81 29.56
CA ALA A 102 -11.52 8.25 29.74
C ALA A 102 -11.81 8.66 31.20
N GLU A 103 -11.27 9.80 31.63
CA GLU A 103 -11.52 10.37 32.98
C GLU A 103 -13.01 10.62 33.28
N ASP A 104 -13.85 10.75 32.24
CA ASP A 104 -15.30 10.92 32.34
C ASP A 104 -16.06 9.59 32.55
N GLY A 105 -15.36 8.46 32.59
CA GLY A 105 -15.96 7.12 32.72
C GLY A 105 -16.49 6.54 31.42
N SER A 106 -16.22 7.18 30.27
CA SER A 106 -16.52 6.61 28.96
C SER A 106 -15.44 5.61 28.53
N VAL A 107 -15.87 4.40 28.16
CA VAL A 107 -14.98 3.33 27.70
C VAL A 107 -14.91 3.37 26.18
N THR A 108 -13.70 3.39 25.62
CA THR A 108 -13.47 3.32 24.18
C THR A 108 -12.68 2.05 23.85
N LEU A 109 -13.22 1.21 22.98
CA LEU A 109 -12.50 0.06 22.44
C LEU A 109 -11.53 0.53 21.36
N VAL A 110 -10.30 0.05 21.45
CA VAL A 110 -9.18 0.39 20.58
C VAL A 110 -8.66 -0.89 19.93
N ALA A 111 -8.70 -0.96 18.60
CA ALA A 111 -8.16 -2.09 17.84
C ALA A 111 -7.05 -1.64 16.88
N PRO A 112 -5.94 -2.38 16.77
CA PRO A 112 -4.85 -2.01 15.88
C PRO A 112 -5.24 -2.20 14.42
N CYS A 113 -5.03 -1.15 13.61
CA CYS A 113 -5.18 -1.24 12.16
C CYS A 113 -3.84 -1.63 11.52
N ARG A 114 -3.91 -2.39 10.42
CA ARG A 114 -2.73 -2.83 9.66
C ARG A 114 -1.91 -1.68 9.05
N CYS A 115 -2.47 -0.48 8.95
CA CYS A 115 -1.73 0.71 8.53
C CYS A 115 -0.88 1.36 9.65
N GLY A 116 -1.03 0.90 10.91
CA GLY A 116 -0.36 1.49 12.08
C GLY A 116 -1.21 2.49 12.86
N ALA A 117 -2.39 2.86 12.35
CA ALA A 117 -3.41 3.61 13.12
C ALA A 117 -4.27 2.68 13.98
N CYS A 118 -5.22 3.22 14.76
CA CYS A 118 -6.14 2.45 15.58
C CYS A 118 -7.60 2.73 15.18
N PHE A 119 -8.44 1.69 15.18
CA PHE A 119 -9.89 1.86 15.24
C PHE A 119 -10.26 2.25 16.65
N ARG A 120 -11.06 3.31 16.81
CA ARG A 120 -11.59 3.74 18.09
C ARG A 120 -13.11 3.71 18.00
N VAL A 121 -13.73 2.94 18.88
CA VAL A 121 -15.19 2.86 18.96
C VAL A 121 -15.61 2.98 20.42
N PRO A 122 -16.50 3.93 20.77
CA PRO A 122 -17.07 3.98 22.10
C PRO A 122 -17.82 2.69 22.40
N LEU A 123 -17.64 2.13 23.61
CA LEU A 123 -18.32 0.89 24.01
C LEU A 123 -19.84 1.02 23.88
N VAL A 124 -20.38 2.20 24.21
CA VAL A 124 -21.81 2.53 24.05
C VAL A 124 -22.33 2.35 22.62
N ASP A 125 -21.50 2.61 21.60
CA ASP A 125 -21.89 2.42 20.20
C ASP A 125 -21.88 0.93 19.81
N VAL A 126 -21.00 0.13 20.42
CA VAL A 126 -20.95 -1.32 20.22
C VAL A 126 -22.11 -2.01 20.93
N GLU A 127 -22.39 -1.65 22.19
CA GLU A 127 -23.54 -2.11 22.96
C GLU A 127 -24.86 -1.78 22.25
N SER A 128 -24.98 -0.56 21.68
CA SER A 128 -26.15 -0.14 20.91
C SER A 128 -26.33 -0.94 19.61
N ALA A 129 -25.25 -1.45 19.03
CA ALA A 129 -25.29 -2.29 17.84
C ALA A 129 -25.59 -3.77 18.18
N GLY A 130 -25.20 -4.25 19.36
CA GLY A 130 -25.36 -5.62 19.83
C GLY A 130 -24.84 -6.67 18.84
N ALA A 131 -25.53 -7.81 18.71
CA ALA A 131 -25.16 -8.90 17.81
C ALA A 131 -25.15 -8.53 16.31
N ARG A 132 -25.69 -7.37 15.92
CA ARG A 132 -25.58 -6.88 14.53
C ARG A 132 -24.18 -6.37 14.21
N GLY A 133 -23.44 -5.96 15.23
CA GLY A 133 -22.13 -5.33 15.14
C GLY A 133 -22.14 -4.00 14.38
N LEU A 134 -21.10 -3.22 14.61
CA LEU A 134 -20.87 -1.92 13.98
C LEU A 134 -19.73 -2.03 12.96
N ILE A 135 -19.86 -1.34 11.83
CA ILE A 135 -18.76 -1.21 10.88
C ILE A 135 -18.00 0.07 11.16
N VAL A 136 -16.76 -0.06 11.64
CA VAL A 136 -15.87 1.06 11.95
C VAL A 136 -14.85 1.23 10.84
N THR A 137 -14.60 2.46 10.43
CA THR A 137 -13.63 2.80 9.39
C THR A 137 -12.38 3.39 10.02
N CYS A 138 -11.21 3.02 9.50
CA CYS A 138 -9.97 3.63 9.95
C CYS A 138 -9.92 5.10 9.50
N THR A 139 -9.37 5.97 10.33
CA THR A 139 -9.21 7.40 10.01
C THR A 139 -8.09 7.66 9.02
N ASP A 140 -7.10 6.76 8.95
CA ASP A 140 -5.87 6.92 8.16
C ASP A 140 -5.83 6.01 6.91
N CYS A 141 -6.80 5.08 6.78
CA CYS A 141 -6.94 4.25 5.58
C CYS A 141 -8.40 3.86 5.35
N SER A 142 -8.75 3.38 4.15
CA SER A 142 -10.14 2.94 3.88
C SER A 142 -10.44 1.50 4.32
N LEU A 143 -9.74 1.00 5.35
CA LEU A 143 -10.01 -0.30 5.95
C LEU A 143 -11.25 -0.21 6.85
N ARG A 144 -12.06 -1.26 6.82
CA ARG A 144 -13.30 -1.37 7.59
C ARG A 144 -13.19 -2.60 8.48
N ALA A 145 -13.41 -2.41 9.78
CA ALA A 145 -13.53 -3.48 10.76
C ALA A 145 -15.01 -3.67 11.09
N HIS A 146 -15.45 -4.91 11.24
CA HIS A 146 -16.77 -5.21 11.81
C HIS A 146 -16.53 -5.63 13.26
N ILE A 147 -17.07 -4.83 14.19
CA ILE A 147 -16.93 -5.07 15.63
C ILE A 147 -18.30 -5.49 16.13
N SER A 148 -18.41 -6.73 16.60
CA SER A 148 -19.63 -7.26 17.16
C SER A 148 -19.40 -7.67 18.60
N ASP A 149 -20.39 -7.37 19.43
CA ASP A 149 -20.48 -7.92 20.76
C ASP A 149 -20.95 -9.38 20.68
N SER A 150 -20.22 -10.28 21.34
CA SER A 150 -20.49 -11.73 21.32
C SER A 150 -21.16 -12.14 22.63
N GLU A 151 -22.40 -11.72 22.82
CA GLU A 151 -23.30 -12.25 23.87
C GLU A 151 -24.07 -13.50 23.41
#